data_AF-A0A960WUQ7-F1
#
_entry.id   AF-A0A960WUQ7-F1
#
_cell.length_a   1.000
_cell.length_b   1.000
_cell.length_c   1.000
_cell.angle_alpha   90.00
_cell.angle_beta   90.00
_cell.angle_gamma   90.00
#
_symmetry.space_group_name_H-M   'P 1'
#
loop_
_entity.id
_entity.type
_entity.pdbx_description
1 polymer ?
#
loop_
_entity_poly.entity_id
_entity_poly.type
_entity_poly.pdbx_seq_one_letter_code
_entity_poly.pdbx_strand_id
1 'polypeptide(L)' 'MSKAKSLTEEQIAQIRSWAESGDGVPEIQKKLREEFEMRVTYLETRFLLEDLKIELLPTPEPEPKKED' A
#
# COMPACT_ATOMS: atom_id res chain seq x y z
N MET A 1 9.25 10.82 8.92
CA MET A 1 8.33 11.61 8.08
C MET A 1 7.37 10.65 7.44
N SER A 2 6.09 10.66 7.84
CA SER A 2 5.06 9.79 7.26
C SER A 2 4.86 10.10 5.78
N LYS A 3 5.04 9.10 4.90
CA LYS A 3 4.80 9.26 3.45
C LYS A 3 3.35 9.61 3.14
N ALA A 4 2.41 9.28 4.03
CA ALA A 4 1.02 9.72 3.95
C ALA A 4 0.87 11.23 3.79
N LYS A 5 1.77 12.03 4.37
CA LYS A 5 1.73 13.51 4.27
C LYS A 5 2.25 14.05 2.93
N SER A 6 2.90 13.21 2.14
CA SER A 6 3.42 13.57 0.81
C SER A 6 2.46 13.19 -0.32
N LEU A 7 1.36 12.51 -0.01
CA LEU A 7 0.33 12.14 -0.98
C LEU A 7 -0.73 13.22 -1.11
N THR A 8 -1.30 13.33 -2.30
CA THR A 8 -2.48 14.15 -2.54
C THR A 8 -3.75 13.44 -2.06
N GLU A 9 -4.82 14.19 -1.81
CA GLU A 9 -6.12 13.61 -1.44
C GLU A 9 -6.63 12.60 -2.47
N GLU A 10 -6.35 12.84 -3.76
CA GLU A 10 -6.71 11.95 -4.86
C GLU A 10 -5.95 10.62 -4.78
N GLN A 11 -4.64 10.65 -4.50
CA GLN A 11 -3.85 9.43 -4.28
C GLN A 11 -4.33 8.65 -3.06
N ILE A 12 -4.66 9.34 -1.98
CA ILE A 12 -5.20 8.73 -0.75
C ILE A 12 -6.55 8.05 -1.04
N ALA A 13 -7.45 8.73 -1.75
CA ALA A 13 -8.74 8.17 -2.14
C ALA A 13 -8.57 6.92 -3.02
N GLN A 14 -7.60 6.93 -3.93
CA GLN A 14 -7.31 5.80 -4.80
C GLN A 14 -6.76 4.59 -4.03
N ILE A 15 -5.84 4.80 -3.07
CA ILE A 15 -5.32 3.74 -2.19
C ILE A 15 -6.44 3.14 -1.34
N ARG A 16 -7.34 3.98 -0.84
CA ARG A 16 -8.52 3.53 -0.09
C ARG A 16 -9.43 2.65 -0.95
N SER A 17 -9.69 3.07 -2.19
CA SER A 17 -10.47 2.29 -3.14
C SER A 17 -9.86 0.90 -3.42
N TRP A 18 -8.53 0.81 -3.51
CA TRP A 18 -7.82 -0.46 -3.64
C TRP A 18 -7.99 -1.36 -2.43
N ALA A 19 -7.81 -0.81 -1.22
CA ALA A 19 -8.04 -1.55 0.02
C ALA A 19 -9.50 -2.03 0.17
N GLU A 20 -10.47 -1.18 -0.18
CA GLU A 20 -11.90 -1.52 -0.20
C GLU A 20 -12.23 -2.59 -1.24
N SER A 21 -11.46 -2.65 -2.33
CA SER A 21 -11.56 -3.72 -3.34
C SER A 21 -10.99 -5.05 -2.85
N GLY A 22 -10.32 -5.07 -1.70
CA GLY A 22 -9.66 -6.25 -1.12
C GLY A 22 -8.21 -6.43 -1.55
N ASP A 23 -7.56 -5.39 -2.11
CA ASP A 23 -6.13 -5.44 -2.42
C ASP A 23 -5.31 -5.51 -1.13
N GLY A 24 -4.33 -6.41 -1.08
CA GLY A 24 -3.38 -6.52 0.02
C GLY A 24 -2.26 -5.49 -0.06
N VAL A 25 -1.36 -5.52 0.93
CA VAL A 25 -0.12 -4.69 0.93
C VAL A 25 0.71 -4.86 -0.36
N PRO A 26 1.00 -6.08 -0.88
CA PRO A 26 1.84 -6.22 -2.05
C PRO A 26 1.17 -5.72 -3.34
N GLU A 27 -0.15 -5.88 -3.47
CA GLU A 27 -0.94 -5.33 -4.58
C GLU A 27 -0.91 -3.80 -4.57
N ILE A 28 -1.21 -3.18 -3.42
CA ILE A 28 -1.15 -1.73 -3.26
C ILE A 28 0.27 -1.22 -3.53
N GLN A 29 1.30 -1.87 -3.00
CA GLN A 29 2.69 -1.50 -3.24
C GLN A 29 3.05 -1.52 -4.73
N LYS A 30 2.54 -2.50 -5.49
CA LYS A 30 2.73 -2.59 -6.94
C LYS A 30 2.04 -1.43 -7.65
N LYS A 31 0.77 -1.14 -7.31
CA LYS A 31 0.02 -0.02 -7.88
C LYS A 31 0.64 1.34 -7.55
N LEU A 32 1.13 1.54 -6.33
CA LEU A 32 1.87 2.76 -5.95
C LEU A 32 3.11 2.97 -6.84
N ARG A 33 3.79 1.90 -7.23
CA ARG A 33 4.95 1.98 -8.15
C ARG A 33 4.53 2.17 -9.60
N GLU A 34 3.47 1.54 -10.06
CA GLU A 34 3.05 1.57 -11.47
C GLU A 34 2.24 2.83 -11.81
N GLU A 35 1.30 3.23 -10.94
CA GLU A 35 0.41 4.37 -11.14
C GLU A 35 1.02 5.69 -10.69
N PHE A 36 1.79 5.68 -9.59
CA PHE A 36 2.36 6.89 -9.00
C PHE A 36 3.88 6.97 -9.09
N GLU A 37 4.53 6.00 -9.74
CA GLU A 37 6.00 5.87 -9.83
C GLU A 37 6.70 5.95 -8.46
N MET A 38 5.96 5.66 -7.38
CA MET A 38 6.46 5.76 -6.01
C MET A 38 7.15 4.48 -5.60
N ARG A 39 8.47 4.54 -5.48
CA ARG A 39 9.25 3.47 -4.89
C ARG A 39 9.05 3.45 -3.37
N VAL A 40 8.17 2.57 -2.93
CA VAL A 40 7.94 2.22 -1.53
C VAL A 40 8.23 0.75 -1.28
N THR A 41 8.80 0.47 -0.12
CA THR A 41 8.99 -0.89 0.41
C THR A 41 7.67 -1.46 0.94
N TYR A 42 7.66 -2.77 1.20
CA TYR A 42 6.51 -3.43 1.81
C TYR A 42 6.17 -2.81 3.18
N LEU A 43 7.19 -2.60 4.02
CA LEU A 43 7.02 -1.95 5.33
C LEU A 43 6.51 -0.52 5.21
N GLU A 44 7.06 0.29 4.28
CA GLU A 44 6.55 1.65 4.05
C GLU A 44 5.08 1.66 3.59
N THR A 45 4.67 0.68 2.79
CA THR A 45 3.27 0.53 2.35
C THR A 45 2.37 0.17 3.52
N ARG A 46 2.81 -0.74 4.39
CA ARG A 46 2.10 -1.06 5.64
C ARG A 46 1.93 0.17 6.52
N PHE A 47 3.01 0.90 6.82
CA PHE A 47 2.95 2.13 7.61
C PHE A 47 2.08 3.19 6.96
N LEU A 48 2.09 3.29 5.63
CA LEU A 48 1.22 4.21 4.90
C LEU A 48 -0.26 3.88 5.13
N LEU A 49 -0.63 2.60 5.07
CA LEU A 49 -2.02 2.17 5.30
C LEU A 49 -2.43 2.39 6.76
N GLU A 50 -1.54 2.11 7.71
CA GLU A 50 -1.75 2.40 9.14
C GLU A 50 -1.93 3.91 9.38
N ASP A 51 -1.09 4.76 8.78
CA ASP A 51 -1.18 6.22 8.86
C ASP A 51 -2.50 6.75 8.26
N LEU A 52 -2.97 6.14 7.17
CA LEU A 52 -4.25 6.45 6.52
C LEU A 52 -5.46 5.82 7.24
N LYS A 53 -5.23 5.04 8.30
CA LYS A 53 -6.25 4.26 9.01
C LYS A 53 -7.08 3.38 8.07
N ILE A 54 -6.42 2.81 7.08
CA ILE A 54 -7.01 1.88 6.13
C ILE A 54 -6.84 0.47 6.69
N GLU A 55 -7.97 -0.14 7.05
CA GLU A 55 -7.99 -1.54 7.45
C GLU A 55 -7.99 -2.41 6.21
N LEU A 56 -6.87 -3.09 5.96
CA LEU A 56 -6.86 -4.14 4.95
C LEU A 56 -7.61 -5.35 5.47
N LEU A 57 -8.40 -5.98 4.59
CA LEU A 57 -8.87 -7.32 4.85
C LEU A 57 -7.66 -8.22 5.09
N PRO A 58 -7.70 -9.14 6.07
CA PRO A 58 -6.57 -9.99 6.42
C PRO A 58 -6.25 -10.92 5.24
N THR A 59 -5.40 -10.46 4.33
CA THR A 59 -4.75 -11.31 3.34
C THR A 59 -3.66 -12.12 4.05
N PRO A 60 -3.59 -13.44 3.83
CA PRO A 60 -2.54 -14.26 4.42
C PRO A 60 -1.19 -13.67 4.03
N GLU A 61 -0.32 -13.51 5.04
CA GLU A 61 1.02 -12.96 4.93
C GLU A 61 1.71 -13.55 3.69
N PRO A 62 2.21 -12.73 2.74
CA PRO A 62 2.92 -13.27 1.60
C PRO A 62 4.14 -14.01 2.14
N GLU A 63 4.15 -15.34 1.98
CA GLU A 63 5.33 -16.15 2.24
C GLU A 63 6.52 -15.48 1.54
N PRO A 64 7.67 -15.32 2.22
CA PRO A 64 8.83 -14.73 1.61
C PRO A 64 9.17 -15.59 0.39
N LYS A 65 8.94 -15.06 -0.82
CA LYS A 65 9.52 -15.63 -2.03
C LYS A 65 11.02 -15.64 -1.81
N LYS A 66 11.54 -16.82 -1.50
CA LYS A 66 12.97 -17.13 -1.56
C LYS A 66 13.43 -16.72 -2.96
N GLU A 67 14.39 -15.82 -3.03
CA GLU A 67 15.26 -15.70 -4.20
C GLU A 67 16.00 -17.05 -4.32
N ASP A 68 15.87 -17.70 -5.48
CA ASP A 68 16.74 -18.79 -5.94
C ASP A 68 18.08 -18.24 -6.44
#